data_AF-A0A396BTF0-F1
#
_entry.id   AF-A0A396BTF0-F1
#
_cell.length_a   1.000
_cell.length_b   1.000
_cell.length_c   1.000
_cell.angle_alpha   90.00
_cell.angle_beta   90.00
_cell.angle_gamma   90.00
#
_symmetry.space_group_name_H-M   'P 1'
#
loop_
_entity.id
_entity.type
_entity.pdbx_description
1 polymer ?
#
loop_
_entity_poly.entity_id
_entity_poly.type
_entity_poly.pdbx_seq_one_letter_code
_entity_poly.pdbx_strand_id
1 'polypeptide(L)'
;MISNVKYLSFILLLVLTACKSGPAASQEQNGKQDTVKVFNLPDIPVVLNTVSQRADYMVKHYWDRFDFTDTTYVSQIDVAEQAWVDYCDLLEHVPLSDAQTAIKETIGRAGKNKKMLDFFAELADKYLYDPNSPMRNEELYIPVLEALTASPMLNETEKIRPQARLELAQKNRLGTKALNFTYTLDSGAKGTLYQFPAEYTLLFINNPGCHACSEMIEGLKSSPVINGFIADKKLKVLSLYPDEELDEWKKHRSDFAKEWTNGYDKELVIKNKNLYDLRAIPTLYLLDKNKTVLLKDATLQKVEQYLAERG
;
A
#
# COMPACT_ATOMS: atom_id res chain seq x y z
N MET A 1 -35.89 -29.92 -17.10
CA MET A 1 -37.16 -29.80 -16.34
C MET A 1 -37.33 -28.32 -16.05
N ILE A 2 -38.00 -27.55 -16.90
CA ILE A 2 -39.46 -27.37 -17.04
C ILE A 2 -40.11 -26.77 -15.78
N SER A 3 -40.70 -25.58 -15.99
CA SER A 3 -41.83 -24.94 -15.29
C SER A 3 -41.60 -24.27 -13.95
N ASN A 4 -42.26 -23.16 -13.58
CA ASN A 4 -43.19 -22.24 -14.26
C ASN A 4 -43.43 -21.03 -13.34
N VAL A 5 -43.33 -19.82 -13.92
CA VAL A 5 -44.33 -18.74 -13.93
C VAL A 5 -45.44 -18.77 -12.85
N LYS A 6 -45.65 -17.65 -12.12
CA LYS A 6 -46.96 -16.98 -11.97
C LYS A 6 -46.82 -15.48 -11.69
N TYR A 7 -47.28 -14.67 -12.65
CA TYR A 7 -47.69 -13.28 -12.46
C TYR A 7 -48.96 -13.22 -11.61
N LEU A 8 -49.09 -12.18 -10.78
CA LEU A 8 -50.42 -11.71 -10.35
C LEU A 8 -50.44 -10.17 -10.37
N SER A 9 -51.09 -9.64 -11.40
CA SER A 9 -51.54 -8.26 -11.49
C SER A 9 -52.63 -7.99 -10.46
N PHE A 10 -52.62 -6.81 -9.83
CA PHE A 10 -53.84 -6.22 -9.30
C PHE A 10 -53.93 -4.76 -9.77
N ILE A 11 -54.86 -4.55 -10.70
CA ILE A 11 -55.34 -3.24 -11.15
C ILE A 11 -56.44 -2.83 -10.17
N LEU A 12 -56.37 -1.61 -9.65
CA LEU A 12 -57.54 -0.92 -9.10
C LEU A 12 -57.60 0.49 -9.68
N LEU A 13 -58.53 0.68 -10.62
CA LEU A 13 -59.02 1.97 -11.09
C LEU A 13 -59.98 2.56 -10.06
N LEU A 14 -59.92 3.88 -9.82
CA LEU A 14 -61.08 4.69 -9.45
C LEU A 14 -60.90 6.17 -9.86
N VAL A 15 -61.42 6.45 -11.05
CA VAL A 15 -62.19 7.60 -11.56
C VAL A 15 -62.13 8.98 -10.86
N LEU A 16 -61.60 9.95 -11.64
CA LEU A 16 -62.03 11.33 -11.93
C LEU A 16 -62.86 12.14 -10.90
N THR A 17 -62.33 13.32 -10.55
CA THR A 17 -63.11 14.58 -10.58
C THR A 17 -62.25 15.74 -11.14
N ALA A 18 -62.87 16.54 -12.00
CA ALA A 18 -62.30 17.74 -12.60
C ALA A 18 -62.75 19.00 -11.83
N CYS A 19 -61.88 20.01 -11.68
CA CYS A 19 -62.16 21.41 -12.03
C CYS A 19 -61.07 22.40 -11.54
N LYS A 20 -60.89 23.44 -12.38
CA LYS A 20 -60.40 24.81 -12.12
C LYS A 20 -58.90 25.11 -12.11
N SER A 21 -58.52 25.69 -13.26
CA SER A 21 -57.46 26.66 -13.48
C SER A 21 -57.55 27.88 -12.55
N GLY A 22 -56.44 28.18 -11.87
CA GLY A 22 -56.11 29.46 -11.24
C GLY A 22 -54.57 29.62 -11.25
N PRO A 23 -54.02 30.83 -11.42
CA PRO A 23 -52.59 31.00 -11.68
C PRO A 23 -51.80 30.81 -10.38
N ALA A 24 -51.09 29.70 -10.26
CA ALA A 24 -50.12 29.51 -9.19
C ALA A 24 -48.79 30.17 -9.59
N ALA A 25 -48.35 31.08 -8.72
CA ALA A 25 -47.10 31.82 -8.81
C ALA A 25 -45.92 30.93 -9.22
N SER A 26 -45.09 31.47 -10.09
CA SER A 26 -43.75 30.98 -10.39
C SER A 26 -42.94 30.85 -9.10
N GLN A 27 -42.91 29.63 -8.54
CA GLN A 27 -41.80 29.24 -7.69
C GLN A 27 -40.60 29.04 -8.61
N GLU A 28 -39.69 30.00 -8.61
CA GLU A 28 -38.31 29.74 -9.01
C GLU A 28 -37.79 28.60 -8.15
N GLN A 29 -37.81 27.39 -8.71
CA GLN A 29 -36.89 26.35 -8.27
C GLN A 29 -35.50 26.83 -8.64
N ASN A 30 -34.84 27.49 -7.69
CA ASN A 30 -33.40 27.66 -7.71
C ASN A 30 -32.79 26.29 -7.42
N GLY A 31 -32.86 25.40 -8.41
CA GLY A 31 -32.14 24.15 -8.40
C GLY A 31 -30.67 24.47 -8.51
N LYS A 32 -29.93 24.34 -7.40
CA LYS A 32 -28.51 24.03 -7.52
C LYS A 32 -28.42 22.74 -8.33
N GLN A 33 -28.17 22.86 -9.63
CA GLN A 33 -27.67 21.73 -10.40
C GLN A 33 -26.34 21.38 -9.78
N ASP A 34 -26.31 20.31 -8.99
CA ASP A 34 -25.06 19.64 -8.66
C ASP A 34 -24.48 19.12 -9.97
N THR A 35 -23.66 19.94 -10.62
CA THR A 35 -22.91 19.52 -11.80
C THR A 35 -21.99 18.40 -11.36
N VAL A 36 -22.21 17.20 -11.90
CA VAL A 36 -21.35 16.03 -11.70
C VAL A 36 -19.94 16.40 -12.13
N LYS A 37 -18.97 16.23 -11.24
CA LYS A 37 -17.56 16.47 -11.55
C LYS A 37 -17.06 15.43 -12.54
N VAL A 38 -16.15 15.85 -13.42
CA VAL A 38 -15.47 14.97 -14.37
C VAL A 38 -13.99 15.29 -14.30
N PHE A 39 -13.17 14.26 -14.14
CA PHE A 39 -11.72 14.39 -14.25
C PHE A 39 -11.31 14.36 -15.73
N ASN A 40 -10.56 15.37 -16.17
CA ASN A 40 -10.14 15.50 -17.57
C ASN A 40 -8.64 15.27 -17.70
N LEU A 41 -8.26 14.19 -18.37
CA LEU A 41 -6.86 13.91 -18.69
C LEU A 41 -6.27 14.97 -19.66
N PRO A 42 -4.95 15.21 -19.61
CA PRO A 42 -4.27 16.05 -20.59
C PRO A 42 -4.25 15.38 -21.97
N ASP A 43 -4.29 16.19 -23.03
CA ASP A 43 -4.14 15.70 -24.40
C ASP A 43 -2.66 15.41 -24.68
N ILE A 44 -2.32 14.15 -24.97
CA ILE A 44 -0.93 13.77 -25.27
C ILE A 44 -0.53 14.33 -26.65
N PRO A 45 0.54 15.14 -26.77
CA PRO A 45 1.01 15.64 -28.05
C PRO A 45 1.33 14.51 -29.04
N VAL A 46 0.84 14.65 -30.27
CA VAL A 46 1.02 13.65 -31.36
C VAL A 46 2.49 13.40 -31.70
N VAL A 47 3.39 14.34 -31.36
CA VAL A 47 4.84 14.19 -31.55
C VAL A 47 5.48 13.15 -30.60
N LEU A 48 4.81 12.77 -29.51
CA LEU A 48 5.30 11.77 -28.56
C LEU A 48 4.90 10.37 -29.01
N ASN A 49 5.87 9.67 -29.60
CA ASN A 49 5.64 8.42 -30.34
C ASN A 49 6.04 7.16 -29.57
N THR A 50 6.78 7.27 -28.46
CA THR A 50 7.16 6.10 -27.64
C THR A 50 6.29 5.99 -26.40
N VAL A 51 6.07 4.77 -25.92
CA VAL A 51 5.32 4.51 -24.67
C VAL A 51 5.95 5.27 -23.49
N SER A 52 7.27 5.24 -23.37
CA SER A 52 8.00 5.94 -22.30
C SER A 52 7.81 7.47 -22.35
N GLN A 53 7.90 8.09 -23.53
CA GLN A 53 7.66 9.53 -23.68
C GLN A 53 6.22 9.93 -23.31
N ARG A 54 5.25 9.09 -23.69
CA ARG A 54 3.83 9.33 -23.41
C ARG A 54 3.51 9.14 -21.93
N ALA A 55 4.10 8.15 -21.28
CA ALA A 55 3.96 7.92 -19.83
C ALA A 55 4.59 9.06 -19.03
N ASP A 56 5.81 9.48 -19.37
CA ASP A 56 6.49 10.62 -18.74
C ASP A 56 5.66 11.92 -18.87
N TYR A 57 5.13 12.20 -20.06
CA TYR A 57 4.23 13.33 -20.29
C TYR A 57 2.95 13.21 -19.44
N MET A 58 2.31 12.05 -19.44
CA MET A 58 1.06 11.85 -18.71
C MET A 58 1.27 12.05 -17.21
N VAL A 59 2.34 11.51 -16.62
CA VAL A 59 2.65 11.69 -15.19
C VAL A 59 2.83 13.18 -14.85
N LYS A 60 3.59 13.92 -15.66
CA LYS A 60 3.88 15.34 -15.43
C LYS A 60 2.66 16.25 -15.57
N HIS A 61 1.77 15.94 -16.50
CA HIS A 61 0.62 16.78 -16.86
C HIS A 61 -0.72 16.26 -16.32
N TYR A 62 -0.72 15.14 -15.60
CA TYR A 62 -1.92 14.42 -15.17
C TYR A 62 -2.94 15.35 -14.48
N TRP A 63 -2.44 16.17 -13.57
CA TRP A 63 -3.25 17.05 -12.73
C TRP A 63 -3.43 18.47 -13.29
N ASP A 64 -2.96 18.78 -14.50
CA ASP A 64 -2.94 20.17 -15.02
C ASP A 64 -4.33 20.79 -15.17
N ARG A 65 -5.33 19.99 -15.48
CA ARG A 65 -6.73 20.41 -15.60
C ARG A 65 -7.53 20.31 -14.29
N PHE A 66 -6.88 19.88 -13.20
CA PHE A 66 -7.50 19.74 -11.88
C PHE A 66 -7.30 20.99 -11.02
N ASP A 67 -8.39 21.56 -10.51
CA ASP A 67 -8.37 22.69 -9.60
C ASP A 67 -8.24 22.23 -8.14
N PHE A 68 -7.02 22.33 -7.60
CA PHE A 68 -6.71 22.02 -6.20
C PHE A 68 -7.27 23.02 -5.17
N THR A 69 -8.02 24.02 -5.59
CA THR A 69 -8.75 24.93 -4.70
C THR A 69 -10.26 24.64 -4.65
N ASP A 70 -10.77 23.85 -5.59
CA ASP A 70 -12.17 23.46 -5.67
C ASP A 70 -12.49 22.34 -4.67
N THR A 71 -12.92 22.73 -3.47
CA THR A 71 -13.23 21.77 -2.40
C THR A 71 -14.50 20.93 -2.63
N THR A 72 -15.24 21.15 -3.72
CA THR A 72 -16.42 20.33 -4.04
C THR A 72 -16.05 18.90 -4.49
N TYR A 73 -14.80 18.67 -4.93
CA TYR A 73 -14.27 17.32 -5.14
C TYR A 73 -14.27 16.46 -3.87
N VAL A 74 -14.15 17.08 -2.69
CA VAL A 74 -14.20 16.34 -1.41
C VAL A 74 -15.60 15.79 -1.14
N SER A 75 -16.66 16.48 -1.60
CA SER A 75 -18.04 16.00 -1.49
C SER A 75 -18.46 15.08 -2.64
N GLN A 76 -17.72 15.06 -3.75
CA GLN A 76 -17.90 14.14 -4.89
C GLN A 76 -16.64 13.26 -5.02
N ILE A 77 -16.33 12.55 -3.92
CA ILE A 77 -15.06 11.85 -3.71
C ILE A 77 -14.73 10.87 -4.84
N ASP A 78 -15.72 10.13 -5.36
CA ASP A 78 -15.53 9.06 -6.34
C ASP A 78 -14.70 9.51 -7.56
N VAL A 79 -14.90 10.74 -8.04
CA VAL A 79 -14.20 11.28 -9.21
C VAL A 79 -12.72 11.53 -8.91
N ALA A 80 -12.43 12.17 -7.78
CA ALA A 80 -11.06 12.51 -7.41
C ALA A 80 -10.29 11.30 -6.87
N GLU A 81 -10.97 10.38 -6.20
CA GLU A 81 -10.42 9.11 -5.73
C GLU A 81 -10.06 8.18 -6.90
N GLN A 82 -10.94 8.01 -7.89
CA GLN A 82 -10.60 7.21 -9.07
C GLN A 82 -9.43 7.85 -9.84
N ALA A 83 -9.42 9.18 -9.99
CA ALA A 83 -8.29 9.87 -10.62
C ALA A 83 -6.97 9.67 -9.84
N TRP A 84 -7.01 9.58 -8.51
CA TRP A 84 -5.84 9.27 -7.70
C TRP A 84 -5.38 7.82 -7.89
N VAL A 85 -6.30 6.85 -7.93
CA VAL A 85 -5.99 5.44 -8.18
C VAL A 85 -5.31 5.28 -9.54
N ASP A 86 -5.90 5.83 -10.60
CA ASP A 86 -5.35 5.78 -11.96
C ASP A 86 -3.96 6.46 -12.03
N TYR A 87 -3.76 7.53 -11.25
CA TYR A 87 -2.46 8.19 -11.14
C TYR A 87 -1.41 7.30 -10.45
N CYS A 88 -1.78 6.64 -9.35
CA CYS A 88 -0.88 5.72 -8.65
C CYS A 88 -0.44 4.54 -9.54
N ASP A 89 -1.34 3.97 -10.33
CA ASP A 89 -1.04 2.92 -11.31
C ASP A 89 -0.06 3.43 -12.39
N LEU A 90 -0.32 4.63 -12.94
CA LEU A 90 0.55 5.25 -13.92
C LEU A 90 1.98 5.49 -13.41
N LEU A 91 2.15 5.85 -12.13
CA LEU A 91 3.45 6.09 -11.52
C LEU A 91 4.33 4.82 -11.49
N GLU A 92 3.76 3.62 -11.57
CA GLU A 92 4.53 2.37 -11.63
C GLU A 92 5.22 2.14 -12.99
N HIS A 93 4.85 2.93 -14.00
CA HIS A 93 5.34 2.79 -15.38
C HIS A 93 6.41 3.81 -15.78
N VAL A 94 6.89 4.62 -14.84
CA VAL A 94 7.98 5.59 -15.05
C VAL A 94 9.14 5.30 -14.09
N PRO A 95 10.35 5.85 -14.33
CA PRO A 95 11.45 5.73 -13.38
C PRO A 95 11.04 6.21 -11.97
N LEU A 96 11.45 5.48 -10.93
CA LEU A 96 11.05 5.77 -9.55
C LEU A 96 11.34 7.23 -9.13
N SER A 97 12.46 7.80 -9.57
CA SER A 97 12.81 9.20 -9.30
C SER A 97 11.79 10.20 -9.87
N ASP A 98 11.26 9.90 -11.05
CA ASP A 98 10.29 10.75 -11.73
C ASP A 98 8.92 10.61 -11.05
N ALA A 99 8.54 9.38 -10.69
CA ALA A 99 7.33 9.13 -9.91
C ALA A 99 7.36 9.84 -8.54
N GLN A 100 8.48 9.75 -7.82
CA GLN A 100 8.67 10.40 -6.52
C GLN A 100 8.59 11.92 -6.63
N THR A 101 9.17 12.49 -7.68
CA THR A 101 9.06 13.93 -7.97
C THR A 101 7.60 14.31 -8.22
N ALA A 102 6.92 13.61 -9.13
CA ALA A 102 5.59 13.96 -9.57
C ALA A 102 4.53 13.85 -8.45
N ILE A 103 4.59 12.80 -7.62
CA ILE A 103 3.67 12.67 -6.49
C ILE A 103 3.93 13.75 -5.42
N LYS A 104 5.20 14.10 -5.16
CA LYS A 104 5.56 15.19 -4.24
C LYS A 104 5.01 16.53 -4.71
N GLU A 105 5.13 16.82 -6.01
CA GLU A 105 4.57 18.02 -6.63
C GLU A 105 3.04 18.05 -6.55
N THR A 106 2.39 16.90 -6.75
CA THR A 106 0.92 16.76 -6.61
C THR A 106 0.46 17.14 -5.20
N ILE A 107 1.11 16.62 -4.16
CA ILE A 107 0.81 16.99 -2.77
C ILE A 107 1.12 18.47 -2.51
N GLY A 108 2.21 19.00 -3.08
CA GLY A 108 2.53 20.43 -3.02
C GLY A 108 1.45 21.32 -3.65
N ARG A 109 0.85 20.90 -4.77
CA ARG A 109 -0.28 21.59 -5.41
C ARG A 109 -1.53 21.54 -4.54
N ALA A 110 -1.84 20.39 -3.93
CA ALA A 110 -2.93 20.25 -2.96
C ALA A 110 -2.72 21.14 -1.72
N GLY A 111 -1.46 21.37 -1.32
CA GLY A 111 -1.04 22.28 -0.26
C GLY A 111 -1.40 23.76 -0.45
N LYS A 112 -2.05 24.15 -1.55
CA LYS A 112 -2.65 25.49 -1.71
C LYS A 112 -3.97 25.65 -0.95
N ASN A 113 -4.60 24.55 -0.53
CA ASN A 113 -5.83 24.54 0.24
C ASN A 113 -5.78 23.42 1.29
N LYS A 114 -5.93 23.75 2.58
CA LYS A 114 -5.82 22.77 3.68
C LYS A 114 -6.75 21.57 3.51
N LYS A 115 -8.01 21.79 3.12
CA LYS A 115 -9.00 20.73 2.95
C LYS A 115 -8.62 19.77 1.80
N MET A 116 -8.03 20.30 0.73
CA MET A 116 -7.53 19.46 -0.36
C MET A 116 -6.24 18.74 0.03
N LEU A 117 -5.34 19.37 0.78
CA LEU A 117 -4.15 18.71 1.31
C LEU A 117 -4.53 17.51 2.18
N ASP A 118 -5.48 17.70 3.11
CA ASP A 118 -5.96 16.62 3.98
C ASP A 118 -6.60 15.49 3.18
N PHE A 119 -7.44 15.84 2.19
CA PHE A 119 -8.07 14.88 1.29
C PHE A 119 -7.05 14.00 0.53
N PHE A 120 -6.05 14.61 -0.12
CA PHE A 120 -5.01 13.86 -0.83
C PHE A 120 -4.10 13.08 0.12
N ALA A 121 -3.86 13.58 1.34
CA ALA A 121 -3.13 12.84 2.36
C ALA A 121 -3.87 11.57 2.81
N GLU A 122 -5.20 11.63 2.93
CA GLU A 122 -6.05 10.47 3.24
C GLU A 122 -6.06 9.44 2.10
N LEU A 123 -6.16 9.89 0.85
CA LEU A 123 -6.04 9.00 -0.30
C LEU A 123 -4.67 8.32 -0.36
N ALA A 124 -3.59 9.07 -0.12
CA ALA A 124 -2.26 8.49 -0.06
C ALA A 124 -2.11 7.47 1.08
N ASP A 125 -2.70 7.72 2.25
CA ASP A 125 -2.72 6.76 3.36
C ASP A 125 -3.46 5.48 2.97
N LYS A 126 -4.68 5.63 2.43
CA LYS A 126 -5.56 4.53 2.03
C LYS A 126 -4.92 3.62 0.98
N TYR A 127 -4.32 4.21 -0.06
CA TYR A 127 -3.85 3.42 -1.22
C TYR A 127 -2.38 3.04 -1.12
N LEU A 128 -1.50 3.91 -0.62
CA LEU A 128 -0.06 3.69 -0.67
C LEU A 128 0.53 3.16 0.65
N TYR A 129 -0.20 3.26 1.77
CA TYR A 129 0.30 2.90 3.10
C TYR A 129 -0.49 1.78 3.79
N ASP A 130 -1.82 1.72 3.62
CA ASP A 130 -2.67 0.71 4.27
C ASP A 130 -2.19 -0.72 3.94
N PRO A 131 -1.98 -1.59 4.95
CA PRO A 131 -1.53 -2.97 4.74
C PRO A 131 -2.48 -3.83 3.90
N ASN A 132 -3.77 -3.46 3.81
CA ASN A 132 -4.77 -4.17 3.01
C ASN A 132 -4.90 -3.61 1.59
N SER A 133 -4.24 -2.50 1.28
CA SER A 133 -4.26 -1.95 -0.08
C SER A 133 -3.41 -2.81 -1.02
N PRO A 134 -3.96 -3.26 -2.16
CA PRO A 134 -3.17 -3.94 -3.19
C PRO A 134 -2.20 -2.98 -3.90
N MET A 135 -2.38 -1.67 -3.76
CA MET A 135 -1.52 -0.63 -4.35
C MET A 135 -0.47 -0.09 -3.37
N ARG A 136 -0.28 -0.76 -2.23
CA ARG A 136 0.68 -0.32 -1.21
C ARG A 136 2.07 -0.19 -1.83
N ASN A 137 2.66 1.00 -1.70
CA ASN A 137 3.97 1.28 -2.24
C ASN A 137 4.67 2.35 -1.38
N GLU A 138 5.53 1.91 -0.47
CA GLU A 138 6.20 2.79 0.48
C GLU A 138 7.13 3.81 -0.22
N GLU A 139 7.74 3.45 -1.36
CA GLU A 139 8.61 4.36 -2.11
C GLU A 139 7.84 5.51 -2.77
N LEU A 140 6.55 5.33 -3.06
CA LEU A 140 5.64 6.42 -3.47
C LEU A 140 5.04 7.17 -2.28
N TYR A 141 4.89 6.53 -1.12
CA TYR A 141 4.35 7.17 0.07
C TYR A 141 5.36 8.08 0.79
N ILE A 142 6.66 7.73 0.78
CA ILE A 142 7.74 8.55 1.36
C ILE A 142 7.71 10.02 0.88
N PRO A 143 7.70 10.34 -0.42
CA PRO A 143 7.63 11.74 -0.88
C PRO A 143 6.34 12.46 -0.46
N VAL A 144 5.23 11.75 -0.26
CA VAL A 144 4.00 12.32 0.32
C VAL A 144 4.26 12.75 1.77
N LEU A 145 4.85 11.85 2.58
CA LEU A 145 5.20 12.16 3.97
C LEU A 145 6.16 13.34 4.07
N GLU A 146 7.19 13.39 3.21
CA GLU A 146 8.12 14.52 3.13
C GLU A 146 7.39 15.84 2.83
N ALA A 147 6.47 15.84 1.87
CA ALA A 147 5.68 17.02 1.52
C ALA A 147 4.77 17.46 2.68
N LEU A 148 4.13 16.52 3.38
CA LEU A 148 3.28 16.80 4.54
C LEU A 148 4.11 17.37 5.69
N THR A 149 5.26 16.78 6.01
CA THR A 149 6.16 17.27 7.07
C THR A 149 6.70 18.67 6.77
N ALA A 150 6.99 18.96 5.50
CA ALA A 150 7.47 20.28 5.07
C ALA A 150 6.34 21.33 4.88
N SER A 151 5.07 20.92 4.91
CA SER A 151 3.95 21.78 4.55
C SER A 151 3.72 22.89 5.60
N PRO A 152 3.62 24.17 5.17
CA PRO A 152 3.24 25.26 6.05
C PRO A 152 1.74 25.26 6.41
N MET A 153 0.92 24.45 5.73
CA MET A 153 -0.52 24.32 6.01
C MET A 153 -0.81 23.42 7.21
N LEU A 154 0.16 22.61 7.65
CA LEU A 154 0.02 21.74 8.81
C LEU A 154 0.71 22.38 10.01
N ASN A 155 0.04 22.35 11.16
CA ASN A 155 0.67 22.71 12.42
C ASN A 155 1.56 21.57 12.95
N GLU A 156 2.33 21.84 14.00
CA GLU A 156 3.27 20.85 14.55
C GLU A 156 2.59 19.57 15.06
N THR A 157 1.39 19.66 15.63
CA THR A 157 0.61 18.49 16.06
C THR A 157 0.20 17.63 14.88
N GLU A 158 -0.26 18.24 13.78
CA GLU A 158 -0.64 17.54 12.55
C GLU A 158 0.56 16.87 11.87
N LYS A 159 1.78 17.39 12.08
CA LYS A 159 3.02 16.82 11.53
C LYS A 159 3.55 15.62 12.32
N ILE A 160 3.14 15.40 13.58
CA ILE A 160 3.63 14.29 14.42
C ILE A 160 3.45 12.95 13.70
N ARG A 161 2.26 12.67 13.17
CA ARG A 161 1.95 11.41 12.48
C ARG A 161 2.81 11.20 11.22
N PRO A 162 2.84 12.11 10.24
CA PRO A 162 3.68 11.91 9.05
C PRO A 162 5.17 11.88 9.37
N GLN A 163 5.66 12.63 10.36
CA GLN A 163 7.06 12.56 10.81
C GLN A 163 7.41 11.17 11.36
N ALA A 164 6.58 10.62 12.27
CA ALA A 164 6.82 9.30 12.84
C ALA A 164 6.77 8.19 11.77
N ARG A 165 5.84 8.29 10.82
CA ARG A 165 5.75 7.35 9.69
C ARG A 165 6.95 7.48 8.76
N LEU A 166 7.44 8.70 8.50
CA LEU A 166 8.62 8.94 7.67
C LEU A 166 9.87 8.34 8.33
N GLU A 167 10.05 8.55 9.64
CA GLU A 167 11.15 7.95 10.40
C GLU A 167 11.12 6.42 10.30
N LEU A 168 9.94 5.80 10.45
CA LEU A 168 9.77 4.35 10.30
C LEU A 168 10.05 3.88 8.87
N ALA A 169 9.57 4.59 7.86
CA ALA A 169 9.77 4.24 6.45
C ALA A 169 11.25 4.27 6.04
N GLN A 170 12.06 5.18 6.63
CA GLN A 170 13.51 5.20 6.40
C GLN A 170 14.23 3.98 7.01
N LYS A 171 13.65 3.30 8.00
CA LYS A 171 14.22 2.08 8.56
C LYS A 171 14.07 0.93 7.58
N ASN A 172 15.16 0.20 7.37
CA ASN A 172 15.23 -0.96 6.46
C ASN A 172 14.80 -0.61 5.03
N ARG A 173 14.95 0.65 4.60
CA ARG A 173 14.58 1.08 3.25
C ARG A 173 15.44 0.36 2.20
N LEU A 174 14.89 0.17 0.99
CA LEU A 174 15.60 -0.43 -0.13
C LEU A 174 16.99 0.22 -0.33
N GLY A 175 18.02 -0.61 -0.53
CA GLY A 175 19.40 -0.17 -0.70
C GLY A 175 20.12 0.24 0.60
N THR A 176 19.44 0.26 1.75
CA THR A 176 20.06 0.51 3.06
C THR A 176 20.36 -0.78 3.79
N LYS A 177 21.24 -0.73 4.79
CA LYS A 177 21.52 -1.89 5.65
C LYS A 177 20.37 -2.10 6.63
N ALA A 178 19.81 -3.30 6.67
CA ALA A 178 18.74 -3.68 7.59
C ALA A 178 19.19 -3.50 9.05
N LEU A 179 18.30 -3.05 9.93
CA LEU A 179 18.58 -2.88 11.35
C LEU A 179 18.81 -4.24 12.01
N ASN A 180 19.89 -4.32 12.78
CA ASN A 180 20.25 -5.54 13.49
C ASN A 180 19.30 -5.78 14.67
N PHE A 181 19.04 -7.04 14.96
CA PHE A 181 18.32 -7.50 16.14
C PHE A 181 18.89 -8.84 16.62
N THR A 182 18.57 -9.19 17.85
CA THR A 182 18.89 -10.49 18.43
C THR A 182 17.64 -11.37 18.34
N TYR A 183 17.79 -12.60 17.86
CA TYR A 183 16.74 -13.62 17.91
C TYR A 183 17.14 -14.73 18.88
N THR A 184 16.15 -15.35 19.49
CA THR A 184 16.30 -16.52 20.36
C THR A 184 15.65 -17.73 19.70
N LEU A 185 16.35 -18.87 19.69
CA LEU A 185 15.84 -20.15 19.19
C LEU A 185 15.07 -20.89 20.28
N ASP A 186 14.33 -21.93 19.90
CA ASP A 186 13.63 -22.83 20.84
C ASP A 186 14.59 -23.44 21.89
N SER A 187 15.83 -23.71 21.51
CA SER A 187 16.89 -24.20 22.41
C SER A 187 17.38 -23.15 23.42
N GLY A 188 16.95 -21.90 23.31
CA GLY A 188 17.46 -20.76 24.07
C GLY A 188 18.76 -20.16 23.51
N ALA A 189 19.36 -20.77 22.49
CA ALA A 189 20.51 -20.21 21.80
C ALA A 189 20.13 -18.87 21.14
N LYS A 190 21.03 -17.89 21.24
CA LYS A 190 20.84 -16.55 20.68
C LYS A 190 21.71 -16.37 19.44
N GLY A 191 21.19 -15.61 18.48
CA GLY A 191 21.94 -15.13 17.31
C GLY A 191 21.54 -13.71 16.96
N THR A 192 22.27 -13.07 16.06
CA THR A 192 21.91 -11.74 15.55
C THR A 192 21.79 -11.77 14.03
N LEU A 193 20.96 -10.89 13.46
CA LEU A 193 20.80 -10.80 12.00
C LEU A 193 22.15 -10.61 11.30
N TYR A 194 23.01 -9.73 11.81
CA TYR A 194 24.33 -9.46 11.21
C TYR A 194 25.29 -10.64 11.27
N GLN A 195 25.16 -11.52 12.27
CA GLN A 195 25.97 -12.74 12.38
C GLN A 195 25.41 -13.90 11.56
N PHE A 196 24.24 -13.75 10.94
CA PHE A 196 23.59 -14.78 10.14
C PHE A 196 24.27 -14.92 8.76
N PRO A 197 25.07 -15.97 8.52
CA PRO A 197 25.91 -16.04 7.32
C PRO A 197 25.13 -16.67 6.17
N ALA A 198 24.84 -15.88 5.12
CA ALA A 198 24.20 -16.32 3.89
C ALA A 198 24.50 -15.31 2.76
N GLU A 199 24.51 -15.77 1.51
CA GLU A 199 24.58 -14.89 0.35
C GLU A 199 23.29 -14.07 0.21
N TYR A 200 22.15 -14.72 0.44
CA TYR A 200 20.85 -14.09 0.60
C TYR A 200 20.22 -14.50 1.92
N THR A 201 19.63 -13.55 2.63
CA THR A 201 18.79 -13.81 3.81
C THR A 201 17.35 -13.43 3.48
N LEU A 202 16.45 -14.41 3.54
CA LEU A 202 15.01 -14.13 3.52
C LEU A 202 14.51 -14.03 4.96
N LEU A 203 14.31 -12.80 5.42
CA LEU A 203 13.72 -12.53 6.73
C LEU A 203 12.21 -12.58 6.60
N PHE A 204 11.59 -13.49 7.35
CA PHE A 204 10.15 -13.68 7.38
C PHE A 204 9.60 -13.32 8.76
N ILE A 205 9.03 -12.12 8.88
CA ILE A 205 8.36 -11.68 10.10
C ILE A 205 6.94 -12.26 10.10
N ASN A 206 6.62 -13.01 11.14
CA ASN A 206 5.40 -13.80 11.21
C ASN A 206 4.70 -13.67 12.56
N ASN A 207 3.44 -14.08 12.59
CA ASN A 207 2.64 -14.24 13.79
C ASN A 207 1.98 -15.65 13.74
N PRO A 208 2.20 -16.51 14.75
CA PRO A 208 1.49 -17.77 14.92
C PRO A 208 -0.04 -17.61 14.84
N GLY A 209 -0.75 -18.67 14.45
CA GLY A 209 -2.22 -18.67 14.40
C GLY A 209 -2.85 -17.79 13.29
N CYS A 210 -2.06 -17.01 12.56
CA CYS A 210 -2.53 -16.19 11.44
C CYS A 210 -2.66 -17.00 10.15
N HIS A 211 -3.86 -16.99 9.53
CA HIS A 211 -4.12 -17.68 8.26
C HIS A 211 -3.16 -17.27 7.14
N ALA A 212 -2.92 -15.95 6.99
CA ALA A 212 -1.99 -15.43 5.99
C ALA A 212 -0.54 -15.90 6.25
N CYS A 213 -0.12 -16.06 7.52
CA CYS A 213 1.18 -16.63 7.84
C CYS A 213 1.26 -18.11 7.42
N SER A 214 0.20 -18.90 7.63
CA SER A 214 0.15 -20.29 7.17
C SER A 214 0.23 -20.40 5.65
N GLU A 215 -0.49 -19.55 4.91
CA GLU A 215 -0.40 -19.49 3.45
C GLU A 215 1.02 -19.11 2.99
N MET A 216 1.64 -18.13 3.64
CA MET A 216 3.02 -17.72 3.36
C MET A 216 4.01 -18.86 3.61
N ILE A 217 3.87 -19.60 4.70
CA ILE A 217 4.71 -20.76 5.03
C ILE A 217 4.60 -21.82 3.94
N GLU A 218 3.39 -22.20 3.54
CA GLU A 218 3.17 -23.22 2.50
C GLU A 218 3.64 -22.74 1.12
N GLY A 219 3.46 -21.46 0.80
CA GLY A 219 4.01 -20.84 -0.40
C GLY A 219 5.55 -20.92 -0.43
N LEU A 220 6.22 -20.53 0.66
CA LEU A 220 7.68 -20.60 0.78
C LEU A 220 8.20 -22.04 0.65
N LYS A 221 7.52 -23.02 1.26
CA LYS A 221 7.86 -24.45 1.17
C LYS A 221 7.62 -25.04 -0.21
N SER A 222 6.63 -24.55 -0.96
CA SER A 222 6.29 -25.08 -2.28
C SER A 222 7.06 -24.42 -3.42
N SER A 223 7.68 -23.25 -3.18
CA SER A 223 8.43 -22.51 -4.18
C SER A 223 9.69 -23.26 -4.66
N PRO A 224 9.77 -23.67 -5.95
CA PRO A 224 10.95 -24.33 -6.47
C PRO A 224 12.17 -23.42 -6.51
N VAL A 225 11.97 -22.12 -6.75
CA VAL A 225 13.04 -21.12 -6.83
C VAL A 225 13.71 -20.97 -5.46
N ILE A 226 12.92 -20.75 -4.41
CA ILE A 226 13.43 -20.58 -3.04
C ILE A 226 14.12 -21.85 -2.58
N ASN A 227 13.48 -23.01 -2.77
CA ASN A 227 14.06 -24.28 -2.35
C ASN A 227 15.34 -24.64 -3.12
N GLY A 228 15.43 -24.30 -4.41
CA GLY A 228 16.67 -24.44 -5.19
C GLY A 228 17.82 -23.63 -4.59
N PHE A 229 17.59 -22.36 -4.28
CA PHE A 229 18.59 -21.50 -3.64
C PHE A 229 18.97 -21.96 -2.22
N ILE A 230 18.03 -22.53 -1.46
CA ILE A 230 18.31 -23.13 -0.14
C ILE A 230 19.18 -24.39 -0.30
N ALA A 231 18.85 -25.27 -1.25
CA ALA A 231 19.62 -26.48 -1.52
C ALA A 231 21.06 -26.16 -1.96
N ASP A 232 21.24 -25.11 -2.75
CA ASP A 232 22.55 -24.59 -3.17
C ASP A 232 23.29 -23.79 -2.06
N LYS A 233 22.69 -23.66 -0.88
CA LYS A 233 23.21 -22.90 0.27
C LYS A 233 23.44 -21.41 0.01
N LYS A 234 22.83 -20.86 -1.05
CA LYS A 234 22.85 -19.43 -1.38
C LYS A 234 21.85 -18.64 -0.54
N LEU A 235 20.68 -19.21 -0.29
CA LEU A 235 19.61 -18.59 0.51
C LEU A 235 19.47 -19.26 1.87
N LYS A 236 19.28 -18.45 2.91
CA LYS A 236 18.80 -18.94 4.21
C LYS A 236 17.59 -18.15 4.66
N VAL A 237 16.58 -18.84 5.18
CA VAL A 237 15.37 -18.25 5.73
C VAL A 237 15.55 -18.05 7.24
N LEU A 238 15.28 -16.83 7.71
CA LEU A 238 15.17 -16.48 9.11
C LEU A 238 13.71 -16.12 9.39
N SER A 239 12.97 -17.05 9.99
CA SER A 239 11.63 -16.82 10.51
C SER A 239 11.74 -16.16 11.88
N LEU A 240 11.01 -15.06 12.07
CA LEU A 240 11.09 -14.24 13.27
C LEU A 240 9.70 -13.87 13.79
N TYR A 241 9.43 -14.27 15.03
CA TYR A 241 8.24 -13.87 15.78
C TYR A 241 8.54 -12.68 16.73
N PRO A 242 7.90 -11.51 16.55
CA PRO A 242 8.24 -10.31 17.33
C PRO A 242 7.33 -10.02 18.54
N ASP A 243 6.29 -10.83 18.79
CA ASP A 243 5.25 -10.57 19.81
C ASP A 243 5.36 -11.46 21.07
N GLU A 244 4.48 -11.24 22.04
CA GLU A 244 4.57 -11.75 23.42
C GLU A 244 4.14 -13.21 23.59
N GLU A 245 3.23 -13.72 22.75
CA GLU A 245 2.57 -15.04 22.91
C GLU A 245 3.49 -16.23 22.56
N LEU A 246 4.56 -16.41 23.32
CA LEU A 246 5.58 -17.42 23.08
C LEU A 246 5.04 -18.86 23.16
N ASP A 247 4.04 -19.11 24.00
CA ASP A 247 3.43 -20.43 24.11
C ASP A 247 2.64 -20.80 22.85
N GLU A 248 2.04 -19.82 22.18
CA GLU A 248 1.40 -20.01 20.88
C GLU A 248 2.44 -20.26 19.78
N TRP A 249 3.52 -19.47 19.77
CA TRP A 249 4.66 -19.71 18.87
C TRP A 249 5.24 -21.12 19.00
N LYS A 250 5.41 -21.62 20.23
CA LYS A 250 5.89 -22.98 20.48
C LYS A 250 4.94 -24.07 19.98
N LYS A 251 3.62 -23.82 20.01
CA LYS A 251 2.62 -24.77 19.47
C LYS A 251 2.69 -24.85 17.95
N HIS A 252 2.91 -23.72 17.28
CA HIS A 252 2.96 -23.61 15.82
C HIS A 252 4.37 -23.80 15.22
N ARG A 253 5.39 -24.04 16.04
CA ARG A 253 6.78 -24.19 15.55
C ARG A 253 6.97 -25.31 14.52
N SER A 254 6.13 -26.36 14.58
CA SER A 254 6.17 -27.48 13.63
C SER A 254 5.68 -27.11 12.24
N ASP A 255 5.00 -25.98 12.11
CA ASP A 255 4.47 -25.49 10.84
C ASP A 255 5.61 -24.97 9.97
N PHE A 256 6.71 -24.49 10.57
CA PHE A 256 7.88 -24.01 9.84
C PHE A 256 8.78 -25.16 9.35
N ALA A 257 9.46 -24.94 8.23
CA ALA A 257 10.44 -25.90 7.72
C ALA A 257 11.64 -26.02 8.67
N LYS A 258 12.21 -27.24 8.79
CA LYS A 258 13.32 -27.53 9.72
C LYS A 258 14.65 -26.95 9.24
N GLU A 259 14.74 -26.70 7.95
CA GLU A 259 15.88 -26.11 7.24
C GLU A 259 16.00 -24.60 7.53
N TRP A 260 14.91 -23.98 7.99
CA TRP A 260 14.89 -22.56 8.33
C TRP A 260 15.42 -22.32 9.74
N THR A 261 15.93 -21.12 9.97
CA THR A 261 16.20 -20.65 11.33
C THR A 261 14.94 -19.99 11.87
N ASN A 262 14.27 -20.66 12.80
CA ASN A 262 13.01 -20.19 13.39
C ASN A 262 13.31 -19.64 14.79
N GLY A 263 13.13 -18.33 14.97
CA GLY A 263 13.41 -17.63 16.21
C GLY A 263 12.33 -16.64 16.62
N TYR A 264 12.46 -16.13 17.82
CA TYR A 264 11.58 -15.11 18.38
C TYR A 264 12.40 -13.99 19.05
N ASP A 265 11.81 -12.80 19.15
CA ASP A 265 12.40 -11.66 19.85
C ASP A 265 12.04 -11.71 21.34
N LYS A 266 12.88 -12.38 22.12
CA LYS A 266 12.66 -12.59 23.56
C LYS A 266 12.47 -11.29 24.35
N GLU A 267 13.16 -10.23 23.96
CA GLU A 267 13.17 -8.96 24.66
C GLU A 267 12.22 -7.93 24.00
N LEU A 268 11.49 -8.34 22.96
CA LEU A 268 10.52 -7.53 22.20
C LEU A 268 11.13 -6.22 21.69
N VAL A 269 12.43 -6.23 21.39
CA VAL A 269 13.20 -5.03 20.99
C VAL A 269 12.67 -4.46 19.68
N ILE A 270 12.28 -5.32 18.74
CA ILE A 270 11.76 -4.93 17.43
C ILE A 270 10.49 -4.12 17.58
N LYS A 271 9.53 -4.62 18.38
CA LYS A 271 8.27 -3.95 18.70
C LYS A 271 8.50 -2.68 19.52
N ASN A 272 9.23 -2.78 20.63
CA ASN A 272 9.42 -1.68 21.58
C ASN A 272 10.25 -0.51 21.01
N LYS A 273 11.16 -0.75 20.07
CA LYS A 273 11.99 0.28 19.44
C LYS A 273 11.58 0.60 18.00
N ASN A 274 10.48 0.02 17.52
CA ASN A 274 10.02 0.15 16.13
C ASN A 274 11.17 -0.08 15.13
N LEU A 275 11.93 -1.18 15.30
CA LEU A 275 13.07 -1.48 14.42
C LEU A 275 12.61 -1.93 13.03
N TYR A 276 11.49 -2.61 12.95
CA TYR A 276 10.84 -3.02 11.72
C TYR A 276 9.40 -2.54 11.75
N ASP A 277 8.85 -2.30 10.58
CA ASP A 277 7.45 -1.98 10.43
C ASP A 277 6.61 -3.26 10.60
N LEU A 278 5.78 -3.29 11.65
CA LEU A 278 4.94 -4.44 12.01
C LEU A 278 3.46 -4.23 11.67
N ARG A 279 3.12 -3.21 10.87
CA ARG A 279 1.72 -2.93 10.47
C ARG A 279 1.10 -4.06 9.64
N ALA A 280 1.92 -4.77 8.87
CA ALA A 280 1.53 -5.91 8.06
C ALA A 280 2.33 -7.14 8.51
N ILE A 281 1.65 -8.16 9.03
CA ILE A 281 2.23 -9.49 9.28
C ILE A 281 1.30 -10.51 8.61
N PRO A 282 1.81 -11.44 7.77
CA PRO A 282 3.21 -11.70 7.44
C PRO A 282 3.89 -10.62 6.60
N THR A 283 5.21 -10.50 6.73
CA THR A 283 6.05 -9.63 5.89
C THR A 283 7.38 -10.32 5.53
N LEU A 284 7.82 -10.16 4.27
CA LEU A 284 9.11 -10.65 3.78
C LEU A 284 10.09 -9.51 3.48
N TYR A 285 11.33 -9.70 3.90
CA TYR A 285 12.48 -8.90 3.46
C TYR A 285 13.51 -9.83 2.80
N LEU A 286 13.99 -9.46 1.62
CA LEU A 286 15.13 -10.12 1.01
C LEU A 286 16.38 -9.25 1.21
N LEU A 287 17.42 -9.83 1.77
CA LEU A 287 18.66 -9.14 2.10
C LEU A 287 19.85 -9.78 1.39
N ASP A 288 20.84 -8.98 1.02
CA ASP A 288 22.12 -9.46 0.49
C ASP A 288 23.07 -9.99 1.58
N LYS A 289 24.27 -10.41 1.17
CA LYS A 289 25.32 -10.91 2.06
C LYS A 289 25.74 -9.92 3.17
N ASN A 290 25.64 -8.61 2.88
CA ASN A 290 25.95 -7.52 3.80
C ASN A 290 24.73 -7.07 4.61
N LYS A 291 23.59 -7.74 4.45
CA LYS A 291 22.28 -7.39 5.03
C LYS A 291 21.71 -6.08 4.48
N THR A 292 22.13 -5.66 3.28
CA THR A 292 21.46 -4.60 2.52
C THR A 292 20.09 -5.09 2.08
N VAL A 293 19.07 -4.25 2.23
CA VAL A 293 17.70 -4.58 1.85
C VAL A 293 17.56 -4.51 0.34
N LEU A 294 17.25 -5.66 -0.27
CA LEU A 294 17.00 -5.80 -1.72
C LEU A 294 15.51 -5.71 -2.03
N LEU A 295 14.69 -6.27 -1.15
CA LEU A 295 13.24 -6.18 -1.17
C LEU A 295 12.73 -5.93 0.26
N LYS A 296 11.78 -5.01 0.42
CA LYS A 296 11.11 -4.67 1.68
C LYS A 296 9.63 -4.94 1.51
N ASP A 297 9.02 -5.57 2.51
CA ASP A 297 7.57 -5.84 2.55
C ASP A 297 7.06 -6.46 1.25
N ALA A 298 7.80 -7.46 0.77
CA ALA A 298 7.57 -8.05 -0.55
C ALA A 298 6.60 -9.24 -0.49
N THR A 299 5.84 -9.41 -1.57
CA THR A 299 5.10 -10.64 -1.81
C THR A 299 6.06 -11.80 -2.11
N LEU A 300 5.60 -13.03 -1.88
CA LEU A 300 6.33 -14.24 -2.26
C LEU A 300 6.73 -14.21 -3.75
N GLN A 301 5.79 -13.88 -4.63
CA GLN A 301 6.01 -13.81 -6.07
C GLN A 301 7.14 -12.84 -6.44
N LYS A 302 7.24 -11.69 -5.76
CA LYS A 302 8.30 -10.71 -6.03
C LYS A 302 9.67 -11.23 -5.61
N VAL A 303 9.75 -11.94 -4.49
CA VAL A 303 10.98 -12.61 -4.04
C VAL A 303 11.40 -13.69 -5.05
N GLU A 304 10.45 -14.52 -5.50
CA GLU A 304 10.71 -15.56 -6.49
C GLU A 304 11.22 -14.98 -7.81
N GLN A 305 10.57 -13.94 -8.33
CA GLN A 305 11.01 -13.26 -9.56
C GLN A 305 12.44 -12.72 -9.40
N TYR A 306 12.73 -12.03 -8.30
CA TYR A 306 14.05 -11.44 -8.06
C TYR A 306 15.16 -12.50 -8.05
N LEU A 307 14.91 -13.64 -7.39
CA LEU A 307 15.86 -14.75 -7.29
C LEU A 307 16.00 -15.49 -8.62
N ALA A 308 14.92 -15.70 -9.37
CA ALA A 308 14.94 -16.38 -10.66
C ALA A 308 15.78 -15.64 -11.71
N GLU A 309 15.80 -14.31 -11.68
CA GLU A 309 16.67 -13.48 -12.53
C GLU A 309 18.18 -13.61 -12.21
N ARG A 310 18.52 -14.26 -11.08
CA ARG A 310 19.89 -14.38 -10.54
C ARG A 310 20.33 -15.83 -10.27
N GLY A 311 19.45 -16.80 -10.52
CA GLY A 311 19.73 -18.23 -10.43
C GLY A 311 20.47 -18.71 -11.66
#